data_AF-A0A523XAY9-F1
#
_entry.id   AF-A0A523XAY9-F1
#
_cell.length_a   1.000
_cell.length_b   1.000
_cell.length_c   1.000
_cell.angle_alpha   90.00
_cell.angle_beta   90.00
_cell.angle_gamma   90.00
#
_symmetry.space_group_name_H-M   'P 1'
#
loop_
_entity.id
_entity.type
_entity.pdbx_description
1 polymer ?
#
loop_
_entity_poly.entity_id
_entity_poly.type
_entity_poly.pdbx_seq_one_letter_code
_entity_poly.pdbx_strand_id
1 'polypeptide(L)' 'DIVARMKHPGARYIPGLDEAAGHLLNHLKPGDVLLTLGAGDGYKVGESVLARGDRHGTC' A
#
# COMPACT_ATOMS: atom_id res chain seq x y z
N ASP A 1 19.79 4.97 5.92
CA ASP A 1 19.89 4.74 7.38
C ASP A 1 18.56 4.81 8.15
N ILE A 2 17.49 5.46 7.66
CA ILE A 2 16.21 5.54 8.40
C ILE A 2 15.51 4.18 8.50
N VAL A 3 15.30 3.50 7.37
CA VAL A 3 14.58 2.20 7.33
C VAL A 3 15.28 1.14 8.20
N ALA A 4 16.60 1.08 8.16
CA ALA A 4 17.39 0.13 8.95
C ALA A 4 17.23 0.32 10.47
N ARG A 5 16.82 1.51 10.90
CA ARG A 5 16.61 1.85 12.31
C ARG A 5 15.16 1.66 12.77
N MET A 6 14.22 1.39 11.86
CA MET A 6 12.81 1.19 12.18
C MET A 6 12.54 -0.24 12.65
N LYS A 7 12.33 -0.43 13.95
CA LYS A 7 12.07 -1.73 14.59
C LYS A 7 10.63 -1.84 15.08
N HIS A 8 9.65 -1.69 14.18
CA HIS A 8 8.24 -1.84 14.53
C HIS A 8 7.66 -3.07 13.81
N PRO A 9 6.95 -3.99 14.49
CA PRO A 9 6.46 -5.22 13.88
C PRO A 9 5.44 -4.98 12.76
N GLY A 10 4.72 -3.87 12.81
CA GLY A 10 3.80 -3.42 11.76
C GLY A 10 4.44 -2.58 10.65
N ALA A 11 5.75 -2.32 10.71
CA ALA A 11 6.45 -1.59 9.65
C ALA A 11 7.12 -2.56 8.69
N ARG A 12 6.93 -2.34 7.39
CA ARG A 12 7.57 -3.13 6.33
C ARG A 12 8.17 -2.21 5.29
N TYR A 13 9.40 -2.48 4.88
CA TYR A 13 10.02 -1.83 3.73
C TYR A 13 9.66 -2.59 2.45
N ILE A 14 9.11 -1.88 1.48
CA ILE A 14 8.82 -2.39 0.14
C ILE A 14 9.42 -1.39 -0.85
N PRO A 15 10.40 -1.79 -1.67
CA PRO A 15 11.17 -0.85 -2.50
C PRO A 15 10.38 -0.34 -3.70
N GLY A 16 9.41 -1.11 -4.22
CA GLY A 16 8.64 -0.78 -5.41
C GLY A 16 7.20 -0.36 -5.12
N LEU A 17 6.68 0.63 -5.87
CA LEU A 17 5.29 1.08 -5.76
C LEU A 17 4.28 0.01 -6.19
N ASP A 18 4.60 -0.75 -7.24
CA ASP A 18 3.76 -1.83 -7.74
C ASP A 18 3.67 -3.00 -6.74
N GLU A 19 4.82 -3.40 -6.20
CA GLU A 19 4.92 -4.40 -5.13
C GLU A 19 4.15 -3.96 -3.88
N ALA A 20 4.23 -2.67 -3.53
CA ALA A 20 3.49 -2.11 -2.40
C ALA A 20 1.97 -2.19 -2.64
N ALA A 21 1.49 -1.83 -3.83
CA ALA A 21 0.07 -1.95 -4.18
C ALA A 21 -0.40 -3.42 -4.14
N GLY A 22 0.39 -4.36 -4.67
CA GLY A 22 0.09 -5.79 -4.61
C GLY A 22 0.06 -6.32 -3.17
N HIS A 23 1.01 -5.89 -2.32
CA HIS A 23 1.02 -6.23 -0.91
C HIS A 23 -0.24 -5.72 -0.20
N LEU A 24 -0.63 -4.47 -0.43
CA LEU A 24 -1.81 -3.86 0.19
C LEU A 24 -3.11 -4.57 -0.24
N LEU A 25 -3.29 -4.90 -1.52
CA LEU A 25 -4.47 -5.61 -2.00
C LEU A 25 -4.67 -6.97 -1.31
N ASN A 26 -3.58 -7.65 -0.96
CA ASN A 26 -3.64 -8.94 -0.26
C ASN A 26 -3.95 -8.81 1.25
N HIS A 27 -3.80 -7.61 1.83
CA HIS A 27 -3.93 -7.41 3.28
C HIS A 27 -5.13 -6.54 3.68
N LEU A 28 -5.58 -5.64 2.81
CA LEU A 28 -6.74 -4.78 3.04
C LEU A 28 -8.02 -5.61 3.07
N LYS A 29 -8.93 -5.22 3.98
CA LYS A 29 -10.24 -5.82 4.16
C LYS A 29 -11.34 -4.77 3.97
N PRO A 30 -12.57 -5.17 3.65
CA PRO A 30 -13.70 -4.26 3.66
C PRO A 30 -13.81 -3.53 5.01
N GLY A 31 -13.87 -2.20 4.96
CA GLY A 31 -13.91 -1.35 6.15
C GLY A 31 -12.56 -0.76 6.57
N ASP A 32 -11.43 -1.22 6.00
CA ASP A 32 -10.12 -0.64 6.26
C ASP A 32 -9.96 0.74 5.60
N VAL A 33 -9.13 1.59 6.20
CA VAL A 33 -8.74 2.90 5.65
C VAL A 33 -7.27 2.87 5.24
N LEU A 34 -7.00 3.10 3.96
CA LEU A 34 -5.64 3.26 3.42
C LEU A 34 -5.26 4.74 3.36
N LEU A 35 -4.11 5.10 3.93
CA LEU A 35 -3.55 6.45 3.88
C LEU A 35 -2.16 6.42 3.24
N THR A 36 -1.98 7.17 2.14
CA THR A 36 -0.67 7.40 1.52
C THR A 36 -0.08 8.73 1.98
N LEU A 37 1.14 8.74 2.52
CA LEU A 37 1.81 9.94 3.03
C LEU A 37 3.20 10.10 2.40
N GLY A 38 3.47 11.29 1.86
CA GLY A 38 4.76 11.65 1.29
C GLY A 38 4.65 12.82 0.32
N ALA A 39 5.79 13.42 -0.01
CA ALA A 39 5.89 14.51 -1.00
C ALA A 39 6.37 14.01 -2.38
N GLY A 40 6.54 12.71 -2.53
CA GLY A 40 6.91 12.06 -3.79
C GLY A 40 5.69 11.42 -4.46
N ASP A 41 5.94 10.35 -5.21
CA ASP A 41 4.92 9.67 -5.99
C ASP A 41 4.21 8.50 -5.27
N GLY A 42 4.29 8.48 -3.94
CA GLY A 42 3.60 7.47 -3.12
C GLY A 42 2.07 7.47 -3.28
N TYR A 43 1.46 8.58 -3.72
CA TYR A 43 0.03 8.65 -4.03
C TYR A 43 -0.39 7.65 -5.13
N LYS A 44 0.51 7.31 -6.07
CA LYS A 44 0.25 6.35 -7.15
C LYS A 44 -0.08 4.94 -6.62
N VAL A 45 0.39 4.60 -5.42
CA VAL A 45 0.04 3.34 -4.76
C VAL A 45 -1.45 3.28 -4.48
N GLY A 46 -2.03 4.36 -3.95
CA GLY A 46 -3.47 4.46 -3.67
C GLY A 46 -4.31 4.37 -4.95
N GLU A 47 -3.92 5.10 -6.00
CA GLU A 47 -4.57 5.02 -7.32
C GLU A 47 -4.53 3.59 -7.89
N SER A 48 -3.39 2.91 -7.77
CA SER A 48 -3.21 1.53 -8.22
C SER A 48 -4.09 0.54 -7.44
N VAL A 49 -4.17 0.68 -6.11
CA VAL A 49 -5.04 -0.15 -5.26
C VAL A 49 -6.51 0.03 -5.65
N LEU A 50 -6.98 1.26 -5.82
CA LEU A 50 -8.37 1.53 -6.24
C LEU A 50 -8.67 0.92 -7.62
N ALA A 51 -7.82 1.18 -8.61
CA ALA A 51 -8.01 0.68 -9.97
C ALA A 51 -8.02 -0.86 -10.05
N ARG A 52 -7.25 -1.55 -9.20
CA ARG A 52 -7.17 -3.01 -9.15
C ARG A 52 -8.27 -3.65 -8.30
N GLY A 53 -8.62 -3.00 -7.18
CA GLY A 53 -9.61 -3.49 -6.23
C GLY A 53 -11.04 -3.40 -6.76
N ASP A 54 -11.37 -2.37 -7.54
CA ASP A 54 -12.68 -2.23 -8.20
C ASP A 54 -13.00 -3.40 -9.13
N ARG A 55 -11.96 -4.01 -9.73
CA ARG A 55 -12.08 -5.21 -10.57
C ARG A 55 -12.31 -6.52 -9.80
N HIS A 56 -12.20 -6.51 -8.47
CA HIS A 56 -12.46 -7.66 -7.60
C HIS A 56 -13.85 -7.60 -6.93
N GLY A 57 -14.55 -6.46 -7.01
CA GLY A 57 -15.82 -6.22 -6.31
C GLY A 57 -17.09 -6.53 -7.11
N THR A 58 -16.99 -6.94 -8.37
CA THR A 58 -18.14 -7.32 -9.20
C THR A 58 -18.40 -8.83 -9.14
N CYS A 59 -19.06 -9.27 -8.07
CA CYS A 59 -19.78 -10.55 -7.99
C CYS A 59 -21.08 -10.33 -7.22
#